data_AF-A0A822VAF0-F1
#
_entry.id   AF-A0A822VAF0-F1
#
_cell.length_a   1.000
_cell.length_b   1.000
_cell.length_c   1.000
_cell.angle_alpha   90.00
_cell.angle_beta   90.00
_cell.angle_gamma   90.00
#
_symmetry.space_group_name_H-M   'P 1'
#
loop_
_entity.id
_entity.type
_entity.pdbx_description
1 polymer ?
#
loop_
_entity_poly.entity_id
_entity_poly.type
_entity_poly.pdbx_seq_one_letter_code
_entity_poly.pdbx_strand_id
1 'polypeptide(L)'
;MQERNNARRALFEEGRLFVLGANVDGDELDLWFESLDGVVRLLQDQTAEDAAIWRDIADRYGLVENDLSRLASPWHTDADLGRPIEVVTDMSKSRKLGFLDYQATDDAFLDLFGRLRADKIIP
;
A
#
# COMPACT_ATOMS: atom_id res chain seq x y z
N MET A 1 14.47 -4.40 19.66
CA MET A 1 14.56 -3.93 18.26
C MET A 1 14.54 -5.18 17.39
N GLN A 2 13.34 -5.75 17.20
CA GLN A 2 13.09 -6.98 16.45
C GLN A 2 11.96 -6.68 15.46
N GLU A 3 12.18 -6.99 14.18
CA GLU A 3 11.37 -6.64 13.00
C GLU A 3 9.94 -7.21 13.04
N ARG A 4 8.93 -6.39 12.71
CA ARG A 4 7.53 -6.83 12.48
C ARG A 4 7.29 -7.09 11.00
N ASN A 5 7.38 -8.35 10.59
CA ASN A 5 6.86 -8.84 9.31
C ASN A 5 5.43 -9.38 9.51
N ASN A 6 4.41 -8.54 9.31
CA ASN A 6 3.01 -8.93 9.57
C ASN A 6 2.21 -9.01 8.25
N ALA A 7 1.64 -10.18 7.95
CA ALA A 7 0.62 -10.34 6.91
C ALA A 7 -0.73 -9.83 7.46
N ARG A 8 -1.40 -8.93 6.71
CA ARG A 8 -2.66 -8.28 7.11
C ARG A 8 -3.85 -8.92 6.42
N ARG A 9 -4.90 -9.27 7.16
CA ARG A 9 -6.21 -9.71 6.61
C ARG A 9 -7.34 -8.91 7.26
N ALA A 10 -8.27 -8.42 6.43
CA ALA A 10 -9.45 -7.68 6.90
C ALA A 10 -10.61 -8.63 7.21
N LEU A 11 -11.29 -8.41 8.35
CA LEU A 11 -12.55 -9.07 8.73
C LEU A 11 -13.62 -8.01 9.03
N PHE A 12 -14.89 -8.33 8.78
CA PHE A 12 -16.04 -7.49 9.13
C PHE A 12 -16.94 -8.23 10.12
N GLU A 13 -17.18 -7.64 11.30
CA GLU A 13 -18.08 -8.18 12.32
C GLU A 13 -18.86 -7.03 12.98
N GLU A 14 -20.17 -7.19 13.19
CA GLU A 14 -21.05 -6.17 13.82
C GLU A 14 -20.93 -4.73 13.23
N GLY A 15 -20.71 -4.62 11.92
CA GLY A 15 -20.58 -3.33 11.23
C GLY A 15 -19.24 -2.61 11.47
N ARG A 16 -18.27 -3.28 12.10
CA ARG A 16 -16.91 -2.78 12.30
C ARG A 16 -15.95 -3.57 11.43
N LEU A 17 -15.06 -2.84 10.75
CA LEU A 17 -13.95 -3.42 10.00
C LEU A 17 -12.76 -3.58 10.94
N PHE A 18 -12.22 -4.79 10.98
CA PHE A 18 -11.09 -5.19 11.81
C PHE A 18 -9.92 -5.58 10.91
N VAL A 19 -8.72 -5.08 11.22
CA VAL A 19 -7.49 -5.52 10.58
C VAL A 19 -6.77 -6.46 11.55
N LEU A 20 -6.67 -7.74 11.18
CA LEU A 20 -5.91 -8.72 11.95
C LEU A 20 -4.42 -8.64 11.58
N GLY A 21 -3.58 -8.53 12.60
CA GLY A 21 -2.16 -8.84 12.52
C GLY A 21 -1.81 -9.97 13.50
N ALA A 22 -0.87 -10.84 13.11
CA ALA A 22 -0.30 -11.85 13.99
C ALA A 22 1.21 -11.58 14.15
N ASN A 23 1.72 -11.74 15.37
CA ASN A 23 3.15 -11.94 15.61
C ASN A 23 3.40 -13.43 15.87
N VAL A 24 4.56 -13.94 15.47
CA VAL A 24 4.97 -15.32 15.75
C VAL A 24 6.18 -15.25 16.67
N ASP A 25 5.94 -15.11 17.98
CA ASP A 25 6.97 -15.16 19.01
C ASP A 25 6.60 -16.27 20.00
N GLY A 26 7.32 -17.41 19.95
CA GLY A 26 6.93 -18.60 20.73
C GLY A 26 5.61 -19.22 20.23
N ASP A 27 5.21 -20.36 20.79
CA ASP A 27 4.09 -21.19 20.30
C ASP A 27 2.68 -20.55 20.44
N GLU A 28 2.60 -19.23 20.62
CA GLU A 28 1.36 -18.49 20.88
C GLU A 28 1.10 -17.47 19.76
N LEU A 29 -0.05 -17.61 19.10
CA LEU A 29 -0.53 -16.64 18.12
C LEU A 29 -1.14 -15.45 18.85
N ASP A 30 -0.32 -14.42 19.07
CA ASP A 30 -0.78 -13.15 19.61
C ASP A 30 -1.53 -12.37 18.51
N LEU A 31 -2.86 -12.47 18.54
CA LEU A 31 -3.78 -11.75 17.67
C LEU A 31 -4.09 -10.39 18.31
N TRP A 32 -3.59 -9.32 17.70
CA TRP A 32 -3.90 -7.97 18.16
C TRP A 32 -4.98 -7.35 17.28
N PHE A 33 -5.93 -6.69 17.94
CA PHE A 33 -7.01 -5.95 17.31
C PHE A 33 -6.67 -4.47 17.27
N GLU A 34 -6.85 -3.83 16.12
CA GLU A 34 -7.02 -2.38 16.07
C GLU A 34 -8.44 -2.05 15.60
N SER A 35 -9.20 -1.36 16.45
CA SER A 35 -10.48 -0.77 16.06
C SER A 35 -10.24 0.42 15.14
N LEU A 36 -11.03 0.54 14.08
CA LEU A 36 -11.15 1.80 13.34
C LEU A 36 -11.89 2.79 14.24
N ASP A 37 -11.11 3.59 14.96
CA ASP A 37 -11.54 4.59 15.94
C ASP A 37 -11.97 5.92 15.29
N GLY A 38 -11.95 5.99 13.95
CA GLY A 38 -12.23 7.21 13.19
C GLY A 38 -11.09 8.22 13.21
N VAL A 39 -9.96 7.90 13.86
CA VAL A 39 -8.78 8.76 13.89
C VAL A 39 -7.98 8.53 12.62
N VAL A 40 -7.78 9.61 11.86
CA VAL A 40 -6.88 9.57 10.69
C VAL A 40 -5.45 9.40 11.18
N ARG A 41 -4.79 8.36 10.70
CA ARG A 41 -3.37 8.09 10.94
C ARG A 41 -2.63 8.27 9.63
N LEU A 42 -1.81 9.32 9.55
CA LEU A 42 -1.10 9.65 8.33
C LEU A 42 -0.04 8.60 8.02
N LEU A 43 0.08 8.23 6.76
CA LEU A 43 1.10 7.32 6.26
C LEU A 43 2.48 7.96 6.40
N GLN A 44 2.59 9.28 6.22
CA GLN A 44 3.83 10.02 6.42
C GLN A 44 4.42 9.82 7.81
N ASP A 45 3.59 9.88 8.85
CA ASP A 45 4.05 9.68 10.23
C ASP A 45 4.40 8.20 10.50
N GLN A 46 3.62 7.28 9.94
CA GLN A 46 3.84 5.84 10.10
C GLN A 46 5.14 5.34 9.46
N THR A 47 5.58 5.99 8.37
CA THR A 47 6.73 5.54 7.55
C THR A 47 7.97 6.43 7.69
N ALA A 48 7.94 7.42 8.59
CA ALA A 48 9.01 8.40 8.75
C ALA A 48 10.39 7.78 9.03
N GLU A 49 10.42 6.64 9.72
CA GLU A 49 11.65 5.95 10.15
C GLU A 49 11.97 4.69 9.34
N ASP A 50 11.21 4.40 8.27
CA ASP A 50 11.32 3.13 7.53
C ASP A 50 12.49 3.10 6.53
N ALA A 51 13.22 4.20 6.36
CA ALA A 51 14.32 4.29 5.40
C ALA A 51 15.45 3.27 5.66
N ALA A 52 15.68 2.87 6.91
CA ALA A 52 16.64 1.81 7.24
C ALA A 52 16.09 0.42 6.91
N ILE A 53 14.81 0.19 7.17
CA ILE A 53 14.12 -1.08 6.90
C ILE A 53 14.09 -1.33 5.39
N TRP A 54 13.73 -0.32 4.60
CA TRP A 54 13.71 -0.44 3.15
C TRP A 54 15.09 -0.76 2.56
N ARG A 55 16.16 -0.13 3.06
CA ARG A 55 17.53 -0.45 2.62
C ARG A 55 17.90 -1.91 2.85
N ASP A 56 17.58 -2.46 4.03
CA ASP A 56 17.84 -3.87 4.31
C ASP A 56 17.05 -4.80 3.37
N ILE A 57 15.78 -4.49 3.10
CA ILE A 57 14.97 -5.22 2.13
C ILE A 57 15.60 -5.13 0.73
N ALA A 58 15.96 -3.94 0.29
CA ALA A 58 16.55 -3.71 -1.02
C ALA A 58 17.86 -4.48 -1.20
N ASP A 59 18.72 -4.49 -0.19
CA ASP A 59 19.98 -5.24 -0.21
C ASP A 59 19.72 -6.75 -0.20
N ARG A 60 18.79 -7.24 0.62
CA ARG A 60 18.42 -8.66 0.73
C ARG A 60 17.87 -9.23 -0.57
N TYR A 61 17.05 -8.47 -1.28
CA TYR A 61 16.39 -8.91 -2.52
C TYR A 61 17.12 -8.44 -3.80
N GLY A 62 18.20 -7.65 -3.66
CA GLY A 62 18.96 -7.12 -4.79
C GLY A 62 18.15 -6.18 -5.68
N LEU A 63 17.40 -5.28 -5.05
CA LEU A 63 16.56 -4.26 -5.71
C LEU A 63 17.41 -3.13 -6.30
N VAL A 64 16.90 -2.47 -7.34
CA VAL A 64 17.64 -1.43 -8.08
C VAL A 64 17.70 -0.08 -7.37
N GLU A 65 16.80 0.18 -6.43
CA GLU A 65 16.68 1.45 -5.71
C GLU A 65 16.49 1.18 -4.22
N ASN A 66 17.40 1.70 -3.39
CA ASN A 66 17.40 1.49 -1.94
C ASN A 66 17.10 2.78 -1.15
N ASP A 67 16.93 3.91 -1.83
CA ASP A 67 16.43 5.14 -1.22
C ASP A 67 14.90 5.18 -1.27
N LEU A 68 14.27 4.98 -0.11
CA LEU A 68 12.81 4.97 0.02
C LEU A 68 12.17 6.30 -0.44
N SER A 69 12.87 7.42 -0.26
CA SER A 69 12.33 8.74 -0.62
C SER A 69 12.23 8.97 -2.13
N ARG A 70 12.96 8.18 -2.93
CA ARG A 70 12.88 8.18 -4.40
C ARG A 70 11.75 7.30 -4.93
N LEU A 71 11.28 6.35 -4.13
CA LEU A 71 10.25 5.38 -4.51
C LEU A 71 8.86 5.78 -4.08
N ALA A 72 8.74 6.33 -2.87
CA ALA A 72 7.46 6.61 -2.25
C ALA A 72 7.42 8.00 -1.64
N SER A 73 6.26 8.63 -1.77
CA SER A 73 5.94 9.91 -1.17
C SER A 73 4.68 9.74 -0.31
N PRO A 74 4.83 9.35 0.97
CA PRO A 74 3.71 9.01 1.85
C PRO A 74 2.62 10.09 1.92
N TRP A 75 3.04 11.36 1.92
CA TRP A 75 2.14 12.51 1.96
C TRP A 75 1.19 12.59 0.76
N HIS A 76 1.58 12.11 -0.42
CA HIS A 76 0.70 12.09 -1.59
C HIS A 76 -0.44 11.09 -1.35
N THR A 77 -0.15 9.93 -0.77
CA THR A 77 -1.17 8.95 -0.38
C THR A 77 -2.11 9.53 0.67
N ASP A 78 -1.58 10.24 1.66
CA ASP A 78 -2.40 10.94 2.65
C ASP A 78 -3.34 11.97 2.00
N ALA A 79 -2.82 12.73 1.03
CA ALA A 79 -3.59 13.73 0.30
C ALA A 79 -4.66 13.13 -0.63
N ASP A 80 -4.47 11.91 -1.13
CA ASP A 80 -5.43 11.23 -2.01
C ASP A 80 -6.47 10.44 -1.22
N LEU A 81 -6.06 9.67 -0.21
CA LEU A 81 -6.97 8.86 0.62
C LEU A 81 -7.70 9.68 1.69
N GLY A 82 -7.19 10.86 2.05
CA GLY A 82 -7.82 11.76 3.01
C GLY A 82 -8.96 12.62 2.45
N ARG A 83 -9.26 12.52 1.14
CA ARG A 83 -10.29 13.36 0.51
C ARG A 83 -11.69 12.85 0.86
N PRO A 84 -12.62 13.74 1.24
CA PRO A 84 -14.02 13.36 1.49
C PRO A 84 -14.83 13.24 0.19
N ILE A 85 -14.18 13.20 -0.97
CA ILE A 85 -14.81 13.25 -2.28
C ILE A 85 -14.12 12.27 -3.23
N GLU A 86 -14.91 11.75 -4.17
CA GLU A 86 -14.42 10.96 -5.28
C GLU A 86 -14.45 11.77 -6.57
N VAL A 87 -13.46 11.56 -7.44
CA VAL A 87 -13.35 12.26 -8.72
C VAL A 87 -13.48 11.26 -9.86
N VAL A 88 -14.54 11.41 -10.66
CA VAL A 88 -14.76 10.61 -11.88
C VAL A 88 -14.67 11.54 -13.08
N THR A 89 -13.82 11.19 -14.06
CA THR A 89 -13.59 12.01 -15.25
C THR A 89 -14.27 11.39 -16.47
N ASP A 90 -15.02 12.19 -17.23
CA ASP A 90 -15.67 11.75 -18.47
C ASP A 90 -14.67 11.61 -19.63
N MET A 91 -14.69 10.45 -20.29
CA MET A 91 -13.86 10.16 -21.47
C MET A 91 -14.63 10.32 -22.79
N SER A 92 -15.88 10.80 -22.77
CA SER A 92 -16.74 10.88 -23.97
C SER A 92 -16.11 11.72 -25.09
N LYS A 93 -15.40 12.82 -24.76
CA LYS A 93 -14.72 13.63 -25.78
C LYS A 93 -13.62 12.85 -26.50
N SER A 94 -12.76 12.17 -25.76
CA SER A 94 -11.67 11.35 -26.32
C SER A 94 -12.22 10.21 -27.18
N ARG A 95 -13.30 9.55 -26.70
CA ARG A 95 -13.97 8.47 -27.45
C ARG A 95 -14.62 8.97 -28.74
N LYS A 96 -15.27 10.14 -28.73
CA LYS A 96 -15.81 10.78 -29.94
C LYS A 96 -14.73 11.14 -30.95
N LEU A 97 -13.50 11.39 -30.50
CA LEU A 97 -12.34 11.67 -31.33
C LEU A 97 -11.52 10.42 -31.71
N GLY A 98 -12.04 9.22 -31.42
CA GLY A 98 -11.46 7.95 -31.88
C GLY A 98 -10.53 7.25 -30.89
N PHE A 99 -10.31 7.78 -29.68
CA PHE A 99 -9.56 7.07 -28.63
C PHE A 99 -10.50 6.12 -27.88
N LEU A 100 -10.50 4.85 -28.28
CA LEU A 100 -11.42 3.83 -27.77
C LEU A 100 -10.80 2.88 -26.75
N ASP A 101 -9.47 2.87 -26.64
CA ASP A 101 -8.74 2.00 -25.74
C ASP A 101 -9.19 2.17 -24.28
N TYR A 102 -9.17 1.06 -23.55
CA TYR A 102 -9.46 1.02 -22.12
C TYR A 102 -8.63 -0.08 -21.48
N GLN A 103 -8.33 0.08 -20.19
CA GLN A 103 -7.80 -0.97 -19.34
C GLN A 103 -8.64 -1.00 -18.07
N ALA A 104 -8.99 -2.18 -17.58
CA ALA A 104 -9.68 -2.31 -16.30
C ALA A 104 -8.71 -1.89 -15.17
N THR A 105 -9.19 -1.13 -14.20
CA THR A 105 -8.32 -0.54 -13.17
C THR A 105 -7.64 -1.60 -12.30
N ASP A 106 -8.35 -2.69 -12.00
CA ASP A 106 -7.84 -3.85 -11.27
C ASP A 106 -6.75 -4.58 -12.07
N ASP A 107 -6.96 -4.82 -13.37
CA ASP A 107 -5.93 -5.39 -14.24
C ASP A 107 -4.71 -4.46 -14.32
N ALA A 108 -4.91 -3.16 -14.53
CA ALA A 108 -3.83 -2.17 -14.58
C ALA A 108 -3.04 -2.12 -13.26
N PHE A 109 -3.73 -2.22 -12.13
CA PHE A 109 -3.11 -2.28 -10.82
C PHE A 109 -2.23 -3.52 -10.66
N LEU A 110 -2.74 -4.72 -11.00
CA LEU A 110 -1.97 -5.96 -10.89
C LEU A 110 -0.79 -6.02 -11.88
N ASP A 111 -1.00 -5.56 -13.12
CA ASP A 111 0.04 -5.47 -14.14
C ASP A 111 1.21 -4.60 -13.68
N LEU A 112 0.93 -3.49 -12.98
CA LEU A 112 1.96 -2.62 -12.41
C LEU A 112 2.87 -3.39 -11.45
N PHE A 113 2.33 -4.18 -10.51
CA PHE A 113 3.17 -4.97 -9.59
C PHE A 113 3.99 -6.02 -10.32
N GLY A 114 3.45 -6.62 -11.39
CA GLY A 114 4.21 -7.52 -12.25
C GLY A 114 5.44 -6.84 -12.85
N ARG A 115 5.27 -5.63 -13.38
CA ARG A 115 6.36 -4.82 -13.95
C ARG A 115 7.37 -4.38 -12.88
N LEU A 116 6.91 -3.86 -11.76
CA LEU A 116 7.80 -3.40 -10.68
C LEU A 116 8.69 -4.53 -10.13
N ARG A 117 8.19 -5.77 -10.07
CA ARG A 117 9.00 -6.95 -9.70
C ARG A 117 9.99 -7.34 -10.78
N ALA A 118 9.55 -7.36 -12.04
CA ALA A 118 10.43 -7.66 -13.18
C ALA A 118 11.61 -6.67 -13.26
N ASP A 119 11.34 -5.40 -12.97
CA ASP A 119 12.32 -4.32 -12.93
C ASP A 119 13.11 -4.26 -11.60
N LYS A 120 12.84 -5.18 -10.67
CA LYS A 120 13.44 -5.25 -9.32
C LYS A 120 13.34 -3.95 -8.52
N ILE A 121 12.23 -3.24 -8.64
CA ILE A 121 11.92 -2.05 -7.83
C ILE A 121 11.30 -2.47 -6.49
N ILE A 122 10.52 -3.56 -6.51
CA ILE A 122 9.97 -4.22 -5.32
C ILE A 122 10.30 -5.72 -5.35
N PRO A 123 10.27 -6.43 -4.20
CA PRO A 123 10.45 -7.88 -4.15
C PRO A 123 9.36 -8.68 -4.89
#